data_AF-A0A4Q5YSI2-F1
#
_entry.id   AF-A0A4Q5YSI2-F1
#
_cell.length_a   1.000
_cell.length_b   1.000
_cell.length_c   1.000
_cell.angle_alpha   90.00
_cell.angle_beta   90.00
_cell.angle_gamma   90.00
#
_symmetry.space_group_name_H-M   'P 1'
#
loop_
_entity.id
_entity.type
_entity.pdbx_description
1 polymer ?
#
loop_
_entity_poly.entity_id
_entity_poly.type
_entity_poly.pdbx_seq_one_letter_code
_entity_poly.pdbx_strand_id
1 'polypeptide(L)'
;MGVIKDRFKAKADQLGGEIKDLLKEHGSKVIGEVQLAQVYQGMRGMTGLVSETSLLDAQEGIRFRGYSITELREKLPKAPGGSEPLPEGLFYLMLIGELPTEEDVQHVTSVLQRRSHVPNHVFHTIEALPLNTHPMTQFVVGVMALQTESQFAKKYAQGLSKKDYWEAVFDDSMDLIARLPRVAAYIYRRKYKFGDHIQPNGLLDWAGNFAHMLGYEDDTFKELMRLYMT
;
A
#
# COMPACT_ATOMS: atom_id res chain seq x y z
N MET A 1 1.03 16.61 4.00
CA MET A 1 0.15 16.04 2.97
C MET A 1 0.45 16.61 1.59
N GLY A 2 0.43 17.94 1.42
CA GLY A 2 0.77 18.60 0.14
C GLY A 2 2.07 18.10 -0.47
N VAL A 3 3.18 18.13 0.29
CA VAL A 3 4.52 17.81 -0.25
C VAL A 3 4.60 16.48 -1.02
N ILE A 4 4.15 15.36 -0.44
CA ILE A 4 4.20 14.06 -1.14
C ILE A 4 3.26 14.05 -2.34
N LYS A 5 2.06 14.61 -2.20
CA LYS A 5 1.04 14.65 -3.25
C LYS A 5 1.47 15.53 -4.42
N ASP A 6 2.14 16.65 -4.14
CA ASP A 6 2.70 17.57 -5.12
C ASP A 6 3.88 16.94 -5.86
N ARG A 7 4.77 16.24 -5.13
CA ARG A 7 5.86 15.45 -5.75
C ARG A 7 5.31 14.33 -6.63
N PHE A 8 4.30 13.60 -6.15
CA PHE A 8 3.63 12.57 -6.94
C PHE A 8 3.01 13.17 -8.21
N LYS A 9 2.33 14.31 -8.11
CA LYS A 9 1.78 15.02 -9.27
C LYS A 9 2.85 15.38 -10.29
N ALA A 10 3.95 15.98 -9.84
CA ALA A 10 5.05 16.36 -10.72
C ALA A 10 5.63 15.15 -11.47
N LYS A 11 5.82 14.02 -10.78
CA LYS A 11 6.26 12.77 -11.40
C LYS A 11 5.22 12.18 -12.34
N ALA A 12 3.95 12.18 -11.96
CA ALA A 12 2.86 11.68 -12.78
C ALA A 12 2.67 12.49 -14.07
N ASP A 13 2.78 13.82 -13.99
CA ASP A 13 2.68 14.71 -15.15
C ASP A 13 3.85 14.49 -16.12
N GLN A 14 5.08 14.32 -15.60
CA GLN A 14 6.24 13.97 -16.41
C GLN A 14 6.05 12.61 -17.11
N LEU A 15 5.74 11.56 -16.35
CA LEU A 15 5.53 10.21 -16.90
C LEU A 15 4.35 10.17 -17.88
N GLY A 16 3.30 10.95 -17.65
CA GLY A 16 2.18 11.09 -18.58
C GLY A 16 2.60 11.66 -19.94
N GLY A 17 3.56 12.58 -19.95
CA GLY A 17 4.21 13.08 -21.17
C GLY A 17 5.01 11.98 -21.88
N GLU A 18 5.88 11.30 -21.14
CA GLU A 18 6.71 10.21 -21.67
C GLU A 18 5.88 9.07 -22.27
N ILE A 19 4.80 8.65 -21.60
CA ILE A 19 3.87 7.62 -22.10
C ILE A 19 3.17 8.09 -23.37
N LYS A 20 2.78 9.37 -23.43
CA LYS A 20 2.13 9.92 -24.63
C LYS A 20 3.07 9.91 -25.83
N ASP A 21 4.34 10.25 -25.62
CA ASP A 21 5.36 10.23 -26.68
C ASP A 21 5.69 8.78 -27.08
N LEU A 22 5.83 7.86 -26.12
CA LEU A 22 6.03 6.43 -26.39
C LEU A 22 4.91 5.84 -27.24
N LEU A 23 3.64 6.15 -26.93
CA LEU A 23 2.50 5.68 -27.71
C LEU A 23 2.42 6.34 -29.08
N LYS A 24 2.85 7.59 -29.21
CA LYS A 24 2.93 8.29 -30.50
C LYS A 24 3.98 7.65 -31.42
N GLU A 25 5.13 7.29 -30.88
CA GLU A 25 6.26 6.73 -31.64
C GLU A 25 6.14 5.22 -31.88
N HIS A 26 5.53 4.49 -30.95
CA HIS A 26 5.55 3.02 -30.92
C HIS A 26 4.18 2.37 -30.71
N GLY A 27 3.08 3.12 -30.78
CA GLY A 27 1.73 2.60 -30.49
C GLY A 27 1.28 1.43 -31.37
N SER A 28 1.86 1.26 -32.56
CA SER A 28 1.59 0.12 -33.47
C SER A 28 2.66 -0.99 -33.41
N LYS A 29 3.62 -0.90 -32.49
CA LYS A 29 4.68 -1.91 -32.35
C LYS A 29 4.08 -3.22 -31.84
N VAL A 30 4.30 -4.31 -32.56
CA VAL A 30 3.93 -5.66 -32.10
C VAL A 30 4.84 -6.05 -30.94
N ILE A 31 4.25 -6.36 -29.78
CA ILE A 31 4.97 -6.74 -28.55
C ILE A 31 4.90 -8.24 -28.23
N GLY A 32 4.17 -9.01 -29.04
CA GLY A 32 4.03 -10.45 -28.88
C GLY A 32 2.96 -11.00 -29.82
N GLU A 33 2.97 -12.32 -30.02
CA GLU A 33 1.92 -13.05 -30.72
C GLU A 33 0.99 -13.74 -29.71
N VAL A 34 -0.28 -13.90 -30.08
CA VAL A 34 -1.28 -14.58 -29.24
C VAL A 34 -1.64 -15.93 -29.86
N GLN A 35 -1.39 -17.01 -29.11
CA GLN A 35 -1.74 -18.38 -29.50
C GLN A 35 -3.06 -18.83 -28.88
N LEU A 36 -3.80 -19.70 -29.57
CA LEU A 36 -5.08 -20.24 -29.07
C LEU A 36 -4.95 -20.90 -27.68
N ALA A 37 -3.85 -21.61 -27.42
CA ALA A 37 -3.61 -22.25 -26.13
C ALA A 37 -3.51 -21.23 -24.99
N GLN A 38 -2.91 -20.05 -25.21
CA GLN A 38 -2.76 -19.02 -24.18
C GLN A 38 -4.11 -18.43 -23.77
N VAL A 39 -5.09 -18.39 -24.68
CA VAL A 39 -6.47 -17.97 -24.37
C VAL A 39 -7.15 -18.96 -23.43
N TYR A 40 -7.01 -20.26 -23.68
CA TYR A 40 -7.58 -21.31 -22.81
C TYR A 40 -6.81 -21.51 -21.50
N GLN A 41 -5.53 -21.11 -21.44
CA GLN A 41 -4.66 -21.29 -20.29
C GLN A 41 -4.50 -20.03 -19.43
N GLY A 42 -5.43 -19.08 -19.55
CA GLY A 42 -5.46 -17.90 -18.67
C GLY A 42 -4.28 -16.95 -18.90
N MET A 43 -3.97 -16.64 -20.16
CA MET A 43 -2.95 -15.64 -20.56
C MET A 43 -1.50 -16.00 -20.24
N ARG A 44 -1.20 -17.29 -20.04
CA ARG A 44 0.18 -17.74 -19.77
C ARG A 44 1.15 -17.30 -20.88
N GLY A 45 2.15 -16.51 -20.49
CA GLY A 45 3.17 -15.99 -21.41
C GLY A 45 2.70 -14.85 -22.32
N MET A 46 1.51 -14.27 -22.07
CA MET A 46 1.04 -13.08 -22.79
C MET A 46 1.34 -11.81 -21.98
N THR A 47 2.03 -10.85 -22.60
CA THR A 47 2.17 -9.50 -22.05
C THR A 47 0.85 -8.75 -22.21
N GLY A 48 0.06 -8.63 -21.13
CA GLY A 48 -1.31 -8.11 -21.19
C GLY A 48 -1.58 -6.82 -20.43
N LEU A 49 -0.64 -6.36 -19.58
CA LEU A 49 -0.84 -5.16 -18.74
C LEU A 49 0.49 -4.45 -18.47
N VAL A 50 0.39 -3.16 -18.12
CA VAL A 50 1.51 -2.34 -17.68
C VAL A 50 1.51 -2.26 -16.15
N SER A 51 2.67 -2.45 -15.55
CA SER A 51 2.90 -2.28 -14.11
C SER A 51 4.23 -1.57 -13.89
N GLU A 52 4.17 -0.40 -13.25
CA GLU A 52 5.32 0.52 -13.15
C GLU A 52 6.13 0.39 -11.86
N THR A 53 5.54 -0.20 -10.82
CA THR A 53 6.12 -0.21 -9.46
C THR A 53 7.22 -1.25 -9.28
N SER A 54 7.12 -2.37 -9.98
CA SER A 54 8.06 -3.48 -9.86
C SER A 54 8.14 -4.35 -11.11
N LEU A 55 9.29 -4.97 -11.33
CA LEU A 55 9.54 -5.93 -12.41
C LEU A 55 10.37 -7.10 -11.89
N LEU A 56 10.02 -8.32 -12.32
CA LEU A 56 10.77 -9.52 -11.97
C LEU A 56 11.97 -9.68 -12.91
N ASP A 57 13.18 -9.58 -12.35
CA ASP A 57 14.43 -9.94 -13.00
C ASP A 57 14.62 -11.46 -12.92
N ALA A 58 15.01 -12.08 -14.03
CA ALA A 58 15.17 -13.53 -14.11
C ALA A 58 16.35 -14.07 -13.28
N GLN A 59 17.32 -13.23 -12.94
CA GLN A 59 18.51 -13.61 -12.17
C GLN A 59 18.46 -13.05 -10.74
N GLU A 60 18.08 -11.78 -10.62
CA GLU A 60 18.18 -11.02 -9.36
C GLU A 60 16.85 -10.96 -8.58
N GLY A 61 15.79 -11.58 -9.12
CA GLY A 61 14.48 -11.62 -8.49
C GLY A 61 13.69 -10.32 -8.64
N ILE A 62 12.74 -10.08 -7.73
CA ILE A 62 11.85 -8.91 -7.83
C ILE A 62 12.64 -7.62 -7.59
N ARG A 63 12.42 -6.62 -8.45
CA ARG A 63 12.97 -5.28 -8.30
C ARG A 63 11.84 -4.28 -8.10
N PHE A 64 11.97 -3.40 -7.10
CA PHE A 64 11.02 -2.30 -6.87
C PHE A 64 11.63 -1.01 -7.40
N ARG A 65 11.00 -0.43 -8.43
CA ARG A 65 11.53 0.73 -9.17
C ARG A 65 13.01 0.56 -9.57
N GLY A 66 13.40 -0.66 -9.95
CA GLY A 66 14.76 -1.01 -10.39
C GLY A 66 15.71 -1.51 -9.29
N TYR A 67 15.39 -1.28 -8.01
CA TYR A 67 16.23 -1.71 -6.89
C TYR A 67 15.91 -3.14 -6.45
N SER A 68 16.95 -3.94 -6.22
CA SER A 68 16.82 -5.28 -5.62
C SER A 68 16.48 -5.20 -4.12
N ILE A 69 15.98 -6.28 -3.53
CA ILE A 69 15.69 -6.36 -2.09
C ILE A 69 16.95 -6.06 -1.26
N THR A 70 18.10 -6.60 -1.66
CA THR A 70 19.38 -6.37 -0.96
C THR A 70 19.74 -4.89 -0.93
N GLU A 71 19.63 -4.19 -2.08
CA GLU A 71 19.87 -2.75 -2.14
C GLU A 71 18.89 -1.95 -1.29
N LEU A 72 17.62 -2.37 -1.22
CA LEU A 72 16.61 -1.66 -0.44
C LEU A 72 16.82 -1.82 1.07
N ARG A 73 17.25 -2.99 1.54
CA ARG A 73 17.61 -3.19 2.95
C ARG A 73 18.80 -2.33 3.40
N GLU A 74 19.68 -1.98 2.46
CA GLU A 74 20.81 -1.10 2.71
C GLU A 74 20.44 0.39 2.61
N LYS A 75 19.64 0.76 1.61
CA LYS A 75 19.39 2.17 1.23
C LYS A 75 18.15 2.79 1.87
N LEU A 76 17.13 2.00 2.22
CA LEU A 76 15.91 2.55 2.80
C LEU A 76 16.13 2.96 4.28
N PRO A 77 15.54 4.09 4.71
CA PRO A 77 15.59 4.50 6.11
C PRO A 77 14.99 3.45 7.06
N LYS A 78 15.50 3.45 8.29
CA LYS A 78 15.20 2.44 9.32
C LYS A 78 14.62 3.14 10.54
N ALA A 79 13.95 2.38 11.40
CA ALA A 79 13.53 2.93 12.69
C ALA A 79 14.76 3.35 13.54
N PRO A 80 14.63 4.34 14.44
CA PRO A 80 15.70 4.68 15.37
C PRO A 80 16.15 3.45 16.20
N GLY A 81 17.42 3.06 16.07
CA GLY A 81 17.96 1.86 16.72
C GLY A 81 17.56 0.53 16.06
N GLY A 82 16.80 0.57 14.95
CA GLY A 82 16.42 -0.57 14.15
C GLY A 82 17.46 -0.94 13.08
N SER A 83 17.28 -2.13 12.51
CA SER A 83 18.16 -2.76 11.53
C SER A 83 17.47 -3.04 10.19
N GLU A 84 16.14 -3.13 10.18
CA GLU A 84 15.32 -3.41 9.00
C GLU A 84 14.66 -2.14 8.42
N PRO A 85 14.43 -2.12 7.09
CA PRO A 85 13.87 -0.95 6.40
C PRO A 85 12.41 -0.70 6.82
N LEU A 86 12.02 0.58 6.81
CA LEU A 86 10.64 0.97 7.08
C LEU A 86 9.75 0.80 5.82
N PRO A 87 8.57 0.17 5.94
CA PRO A 87 7.62 0.04 4.83
C PRO A 87 7.17 1.37 4.24
N GLU A 88 7.12 2.43 5.06
CA GLU A 88 6.85 3.79 4.60
C GLU A 88 7.86 4.28 3.55
N GLY A 89 9.13 3.86 3.68
CA GLY A 89 10.17 4.19 2.71
C GLY A 89 10.00 3.46 1.39
N LEU A 90 9.64 2.18 1.42
CA LEU A 90 9.29 1.43 0.22
C LEU A 90 8.05 2.03 -0.46
N PHE A 91 7.02 2.35 0.31
CA PHE A 91 5.81 2.96 -0.22
C PHE A 91 6.11 4.30 -0.91
N TYR A 92 6.96 5.14 -0.31
CA TYR A 92 7.45 6.36 -0.95
C TYR A 92 8.16 6.06 -2.28
N LEU A 93 9.09 5.11 -2.29
CA LEU A 93 9.79 4.70 -3.50
C LEU A 93 8.81 4.25 -4.60
N MET A 94 7.83 3.41 -4.25
CA MET A 94 6.83 2.92 -5.21
C MET A 94 6.01 4.07 -5.80
N LEU A 95 5.64 5.07 -5.00
CA LEU A 95 4.88 6.24 -5.47
C LEU A 95 5.71 7.21 -6.31
N ILE A 96 6.92 7.56 -5.85
CA ILE A 96 7.70 8.68 -6.40
C ILE A 96 8.76 8.22 -7.41
N GLY A 97 9.23 6.97 -7.31
CA GLY A 97 10.30 6.42 -8.14
C GLY A 97 11.71 6.83 -7.69
N GLU A 98 11.85 7.46 -6.53
CA GLU A 98 13.11 7.94 -5.96
C GLU A 98 13.27 7.43 -4.52
N LEU A 99 14.51 7.19 -4.09
CA LEU A 99 14.79 6.79 -2.71
C LEU A 99 14.44 7.94 -1.75
N PRO A 100 13.68 7.67 -0.67
CA PRO A 100 13.31 8.69 0.30
C PRO A 100 14.47 9.07 1.21
N THR A 101 14.44 10.30 1.71
CA THR A 101 15.24 10.69 2.88
C THR A 101 14.57 10.27 4.19
N GLU A 102 15.31 10.33 5.30
CA GLU A 102 14.77 10.17 6.66
C GLU A 102 13.55 11.08 6.91
N GLU A 103 13.64 12.36 6.50
CA GLU A 103 12.55 13.34 6.65
C GLU A 103 11.31 12.95 5.84
N ASP A 104 11.51 12.40 4.63
CA ASP A 104 10.40 11.92 3.79
C ASP A 104 9.67 10.76 4.45
N VAL A 105 10.42 9.79 4.99
CA VAL A 105 9.84 8.64 5.69
C VAL A 105 9.10 9.08 6.95
N GLN A 106 9.68 9.97 7.75
CA GLN A 106 9.01 10.54 8.91
C GLN A 106 7.74 11.30 8.52
N HIS A 107 7.75 12.01 7.39
CA HIS A 107 6.56 12.65 6.86
C HIS A 107 5.48 11.63 6.52
N VAL A 108 5.81 10.55 5.80
CA VAL A 108 4.88 9.46 5.46
C VAL A 108 4.29 8.85 6.74
N THR A 109 5.13 8.46 7.70
CA THR A 109 4.70 7.91 9.00
C THR A 109 3.71 8.85 9.68
N SER A 110 4.01 10.15 9.77
CA SER A 110 3.13 11.13 10.41
C SER A 110 1.79 11.30 9.68
N VAL A 111 1.75 11.12 8.36
CA VAL A 111 0.53 11.22 7.55
C VAL A 111 -0.31 9.96 7.74
N LEU A 112 0.29 8.78 7.72
CA LEU A 112 -0.40 7.51 7.95
C LEU A 112 -0.98 7.46 9.37
N GLN A 113 -0.22 7.87 10.38
CA GLN A 113 -0.73 7.96 11.76
C GLN A 113 -1.96 8.86 11.86
N ARG A 114 -1.93 10.05 11.26
CA ARG A 114 -3.07 11.00 11.27
C ARG A 114 -4.32 10.46 10.55
N ARG A 115 -4.15 9.53 9.60
CA ARG A 115 -5.24 8.92 8.81
C ARG A 115 -5.71 7.57 9.35
N SER A 116 -5.06 7.05 10.40
CA SER A 116 -5.27 5.71 10.94
C SER A 116 -6.59 5.49 11.69
N HIS A 117 -7.37 6.55 11.93
CA HIS A 117 -8.67 6.44 12.58
C HIS A 117 -9.63 5.56 11.75
N VAL A 118 -10.21 4.56 12.41
CA VAL A 118 -11.22 3.67 11.84
C VAL A 118 -12.56 3.98 12.51
N PRO A 119 -13.61 4.34 11.75
CA PRO A 119 -14.94 4.58 12.30
C PRO A 119 -15.52 3.36 13.03
N ASN A 120 -16.29 3.58 14.09
CA ASN A 120 -16.83 2.51 14.92
C ASN A 120 -17.75 1.54 14.17
N HIS A 121 -18.47 2.01 13.14
CA HIS A 121 -19.36 1.14 12.36
C HIS A 121 -18.60 0.02 11.62
N VAL A 122 -17.31 0.23 11.31
CA VAL A 122 -16.46 -0.80 10.70
C VAL A 122 -16.26 -1.96 11.66
N PHE A 123 -15.98 -1.67 12.93
CA PHE A 123 -15.83 -2.70 13.96
C PHE A 123 -17.15 -3.42 14.23
N HIS A 124 -18.27 -2.69 14.36
CA HIS A 124 -19.59 -3.31 14.50
C HIS A 124 -19.93 -4.24 13.33
N THR A 125 -19.54 -3.87 12.11
CA THR A 125 -19.74 -4.71 10.91
C THR A 125 -18.93 -6.01 10.99
N ILE A 126 -17.70 -5.94 11.48
CA ILE A 126 -16.85 -7.13 11.70
C ILE A 126 -17.42 -8.01 12.82
N GLU A 127 -17.91 -7.40 13.91
CA GLU A 127 -18.49 -8.09 15.06
C GLU A 127 -19.80 -8.83 14.72
N ALA A 128 -20.56 -8.33 13.75
CA ALA A 128 -21.77 -8.98 13.25
C ALA A 128 -21.50 -10.33 12.56
N LEU A 129 -20.26 -10.60 12.15
CA LEU A 129 -19.87 -11.89 11.60
C LEU A 129 -19.67 -12.93 12.72
N PRO A 130 -20.03 -14.21 12.50
CA PRO A 130 -19.67 -15.29 13.42
C PRO A 130 -18.18 -15.29 13.78
N LEU A 131 -17.84 -15.65 15.03
CA LEU A 131 -16.44 -15.65 15.49
C LEU A 131 -15.55 -16.62 14.69
N ASN A 132 -16.13 -17.73 14.21
CA ASN A 132 -15.44 -18.73 13.40
C ASN A 132 -15.22 -18.30 11.95
N THR A 133 -15.80 -17.17 11.49
CA THR A 133 -15.59 -16.64 10.14
C THR A 133 -14.10 -16.51 9.82
N HIS A 134 -13.71 -16.88 8.61
CA HIS A 134 -12.31 -16.85 8.17
C HIS A 134 -11.72 -15.42 8.31
N PRO A 135 -10.46 -15.24 8.78
CA PRO A 135 -9.92 -13.90 9.03
C PRO A 135 -9.93 -13.01 7.79
N MET A 136 -9.63 -13.58 6.61
CA MET A 136 -9.70 -12.83 5.34
C MET A 136 -11.12 -12.39 4.99
N THR A 137 -12.15 -13.17 5.34
CA THR A 137 -13.55 -12.75 5.14
C THR A 137 -13.89 -11.57 6.04
N GLN A 138 -13.49 -11.63 7.32
CA GLN A 138 -13.66 -10.50 8.24
C GLN A 138 -12.91 -9.25 7.74
N PHE A 139 -11.70 -9.44 7.18
CA PHE A 139 -10.87 -8.35 6.66
C PHE A 139 -11.49 -7.70 5.42
N VAL A 140 -11.92 -8.49 4.44
CA VAL A 140 -12.60 -7.97 3.24
C VAL A 140 -13.88 -7.22 3.62
N VAL A 141 -14.70 -7.78 4.52
CA VAL A 141 -15.91 -7.09 5.01
C VAL A 141 -15.57 -5.78 5.72
N GLY A 142 -14.53 -5.78 6.56
CA GLY A 142 -14.04 -4.56 7.22
C GLY A 142 -13.57 -3.49 6.23
N VAL A 143 -12.83 -3.88 5.19
CA VAL A 143 -12.41 -2.97 4.11
C VAL A 143 -13.62 -2.45 3.33
N MET A 144 -14.63 -3.28 3.06
CA MET A 144 -15.87 -2.84 2.43
C MET A 144 -16.65 -1.86 3.32
N ALA A 145 -16.65 -2.04 4.64
CA ALA A 145 -17.26 -1.09 5.57
C ALA A 145 -16.53 0.27 5.61
N LEU A 146 -15.22 0.29 5.35
CA LEU A 146 -14.44 1.54 5.21
C LEU A 146 -14.80 2.33 3.94
N GLN A 147 -15.43 1.70 2.95
CA GLN A 147 -15.76 2.34 1.67
C GLN A 147 -16.71 3.54 1.84
N THR A 148 -17.48 3.61 2.93
CA THR A 148 -18.33 4.78 3.28
C THR A 148 -17.53 6.07 3.41
N GLU A 149 -16.23 5.96 3.70
CA GLU A 149 -15.32 7.08 3.86
C GLU A 149 -14.66 7.54 2.56
N SER A 150 -14.88 6.84 1.43
CA SER A 150 -14.23 7.14 0.15
C SER A 150 -14.52 8.56 -0.33
N GLN A 151 -13.44 9.33 -0.50
CA GLN A 151 -13.46 10.66 -1.09
C GLN A 151 -13.63 10.59 -2.59
N PHE A 152 -13.05 9.57 -3.25
CA PHE A 152 -13.23 9.37 -4.68
C PHE A 152 -14.70 9.16 -5.02
N ALA A 153 -15.41 8.27 -4.30
CA ALA A 153 -16.83 8.01 -4.55
C ALA A 153 -17.68 9.29 -4.40
N LYS A 154 -17.43 10.08 -3.34
CA LYS A 154 -18.13 11.35 -3.06
C LYS A 154 -17.87 12.39 -4.16
N LYS A 155 -16.60 12.65 -4.48
CA LYS A 155 -16.21 13.64 -5.50
C LYS A 155 -16.64 13.22 -6.91
N TYR A 156 -16.54 11.93 -7.24
CA TYR A 156 -16.99 11.40 -8.53
C TYR A 156 -18.49 11.66 -8.75
N ALA A 157 -19.32 11.39 -7.73
CA ALA A 157 -20.75 11.66 -7.79
C ALA A 157 -21.09 13.16 -7.96
N GLN A 158 -20.17 14.05 -7.58
CA GLN A 158 -20.29 15.51 -7.76
C GLN A 158 -19.76 16.01 -9.11
N GLY A 159 -19.32 15.10 -10.00
CA GLY A 159 -18.84 15.45 -11.34
C GLY A 159 -17.34 15.76 -11.42
N LEU A 160 -16.51 15.06 -10.64
CA LEU A 160 -15.05 15.17 -10.71
C LEU A 160 -14.54 14.96 -12.15
N SER A 161 -13.62 15.82 -12.59
CA SER A 161 -12.98 15.68 -13.90
C SER A 161 -12.05 14.46 -13.93
N LYS A 162 -12.00 13.77 -15.07
CA LYS A 162 -11.13 12.58 -15.27
C LYS A 162 -9.65 12.89 -14.99
N LYS A 163 -9.19 14.11 -15.27
CA LYS A 163 -7.79 14.52 -15.02
C LYS A 163 -7.45 14.59 -13.53
N ASP A 164 -8.46 14.68 -12.68
CA ASP A 164 -8.31 14.89 -11.23
C ASP A 164 -8.68 13.63 -10.42
N TYR A 165 -9.01 12.51 -11.09
CA TYR A 165 -9.31 11.24 -10.43
C TYR A 165 -8.18 10.78 -9.50
N TRP A 166 -6.94 10.89 -9.96
CA TRP A 166 -5.76 10.47 -9.19
C TRP A 166 -5.69 11.18 -7.84
N GLU A 167 -6.18 12.42 -7.73
CA GLU A 167 -6.09 13.23 -6.53
C GLU A 167 -6.88 12.59 -5.38
N ALA A 168 -8.11 12.16 -5.67
CA ALA A 168 -8.98 11.52 -4.70
C ALA A 168 -8.61 10.04 -4.49
N VAL A 169 -8.12 9.35 -5.53
CA VAL A 169 -7.58 7.98 -5.39
C VAL A 169 -6.35 7.96 -4.50
N PHE A 170 -5.47 8.97 -4.60
CA PHE A 170 -4.32 9.12 -3.72
C PHE A 170 -4.75 9.24 -2.26
N ASP A 171 -5.73 10.10 -1.97
CA ASP A 171 -6.24 10.28 -0.61
C ASP A 171 -6.87 9.01 -0.05
N ASP A 172 -7.70 8.33 -0.83
CA ASP A 172 -8.35 7.07 -0.43
C ASP A 172 -7.33 5.95 -0.24
N SER A 173 -6.28 5.88 -1.07
CA SER A 173 -5.20 4.88 -0.91
C SER A 173 -4.39 5.12 0.37
N MET A 174 -4.06 6.38 0.67
CA MET A 174 -3.39 6.75 1.91
C MET A 174 -4.24 6.43 3.14
N ASP A 175 -5.54 6.75 3.09
CA ASP A 175 -6.49 6.43 4.16
C ASP A 175 -6.63 4.91 4.35
N LEU A 176 -6.74 4.16 3.26
CA LEU A 176 -6.85 2.71 3.32
C LEU A 176 -5.61 2.11 3.99
N ILE A 177 -4.42 2.39 3.46
CA ILE A 177 -3.13 1.88 3.99
C ILE A 177 -2.97 2.23 5.47
N ALA A 178 -3.31 3.45 5.87
CA ALA A 178 -3.25 3.89 7.26
C ALA A 178 -4.17 3.08 8.20
N ARG A 179 -5.33 2.63 7.70
CA ARG A 179 -6.37 1.95 8.47
C ARG A 179 -6.23 0.42 8.47
N LEU A 180 -5.57 -0.16 7.47
CA LEU A 180 -5.40 -1.62 7.33
C LEU A 180 -4.83 -2.28 8.60
N PRO A 181 -3.75 -1.78 9.25
CA PRO A 181 -3.22 -2.39 10.46
C PRO A 181 -4.23 -2.46 11.60
N ARG A 182 -5.04 -1.41 11.77
CA ARG A 182 -6.04 -1.35 12.83
C ARG A 182 -7.12 -2.40 12.62
N VAL A 183 -7.62 -2.53 11.39
CA VAL A 183 -8.63 -3.55 11.03
C VAL A 183 -8.06 -4.96 11.19
N ALA A 184 -6.85 -5.21 10.67
CA ALA A 184 -6.21 -6.52 10.75
C ALA A 184 -5.91 -6.94 12.21
N ALA A 185 -5.37 -6.02 13.01
CA ALA A 185 -5.09 -6.29 14.42
C ALA A 185 -6.38 -6.52 15.21
N TYR A 186 -7.43 -5.75 14.93
CA TYR A 186 -8.73 -5.95 15.55
C TYR A 186 -9.28 -7.36 15.30
N ILE A 187 -9.22 -7.86 14.05
CA ILE A 187 -9.63 -9.22 13.68
C ILE A 187 -8.76 -10.28 14.39
N TYR A 188 -7.44 -10.09 14.42
CA TYR A 188 -6.53 -11.00 15.09
C TYR A 188 -6.85 -11.11 16.59
N ARG A 189 -7.02 -9.97 17.28
CA ARG A 189 -7.33 -9.93 18.71
C ARG A 189 -8.72 -10.51 19.00
N ARG A 190 -9.71 -10.20 18.17
CA ARG A 190 -11.06 -10.78 18.27
C ARG A 190 -11.01 -12.31 18.19
N LYS A 191 -10.31 -12.86 17.20
CA LYS A 191 -10.32 -14.30 16.93
C LYS A 191 -9.40 -15.12 17.84
N TYR A 192 -8.22 -14.60 18.16
CA TYR A 192 -7.16 -15.37 18.81
C TYR A 192 -6.80 -14.89 20.21
N LYS A 193 -7.35 -13.74 20.65
CA LYS A 193 -7.06 -13.10 21.94
C LYS A 193 -8.34 -12.67 22.66
N PHE A 194 -9.44 -13.40 22.45
CA PHE A 194 -10.71 -13.24 23.16
C PHE A 194 -11.31 -11.82 23.11
N GLY A 195 -11.02 -11.03 22.06
CA GLY A 195 -11.52 -9.66 21.93
C GLY A 195 -10.81 -8.64 22.82
N ASP A 196 -9.68 -8.98 23.43
CA ASP A 196 -8.87 -8.04 24.19
C ASP A 196 -8.13 -7.10 23.22
N HIS A 197 -8.72 -5.96 22.87
CA HIS A 197 -8.19 -5.04 21.87
C HIS A 197 -7.17 -4.05 22.44
N ILE A 198 -6.02 -3.93 21.78
CA ILE A 198 -4.97 -2.96 22.12
C ILE A 198 -5.14 -1.70 21.27
N GLN A 199 -5.04 -0.51 21.87
CA GLN A 199 -5.15 0.75 21.14
C GLN A 199 -3.88 1.06 20.34
N PRO A 200 -3.97 1.79 19.21
CA PRO A 200 -2.78 2.22 18.47
C PRO A 200 -1.86 3.10 19.33
N ASN A 201 -0.55 2.96 19.13
CA ASN A 201 0.46 3.85 19.70
C ASN A 201 0.97 4.82 18.62
N GLY A 202 0.61 6.10 18.77
CA GLY A 202 0.98 7.16 17.81
C GLY A 202 2.45 7.55 17.79
N LEU A 203 3.29 6.96 18.64
CA LEU A 203 4.75 7.17 18.64
C LEU A 203 5.51 6.16 17.78
N LEU A 204 4.84 5.10 17.32
CA LEU A 204 5.45 4.03 16.53
C LEU A 204 5.23 4.23 15.02
N ASP A 205 6.18 3.74 14.22
CA ASP A 205 6.03 3.60 12.76
C ASP A 205 4.89 2.63 12.40
N TRP A 206 4.50 2.58 11.12
CA TRP A 206 3.33 1.85 10.65
C TRP A 206 3.38 0.35 11.00
N ALA A 207 4.51 -0.31 10.73
CA ALA A 207 4.69 -1.74 11.04
C ALA A 207 4.92 -1.99 12.53
N GLY A 208 5.69 -1.14 13.21
CA GLY A 208 5.87 -1.21 14.67
C GLY A 208 4.55 -1.06 15.43
N ASN A 209 3.69 -0.13 15.00
CA ASN A 209 2.35 0.06 15.56
C ASN A 209 1.44 -1.14 15.26
N PHE A 210 1.57 -1.76 14.08
CA PHE A 210 0.84 -2.98 13.77
C PHE A 210 1.23 -4.14 14.70
N ALA A 211 2.53 -4.40 14.87
CA ALA A 211 3.05 -5.38 15.81
C ALA A 211 2.56 -5.13 17.25
N HIS A 212 2.59 -3.88 17.69
CA HIS A 212 2.05 -3.47 19.00
C HIS A 212 0.56 -3.81 19.14
N MET A 213 -0.28 -3.45 18.16
CA MET A 213 -1.72 -3.73 18.22
C MET A 213 -2.06 -5.24 18.15
N LEU A 214 -1.20 -6.06 17.56
CA LEU A 214 -1.31 -7.53 17.62
C LEU A 214 -1.02 -8.07 19.05
N GLY A 215 -0.33 -7.28 19.88
CA GLY A 215 0.05 -7.63 21.25
C GLY A 215 1.46 -8.19 21.38
N TYR A 216 2.35 -7.83 20.45
CA TYR A 216 3.77 -8.14 20.53
C TYR A 216 4.55 -6.88 20.90
N GLU A 217 5.19 -6.90 22.07
CA GLU A 217 5.98 -5.76 22.58
C GLU A 217 7.47 -5.87 22.25
N ASP A 218 7.94 -7.08 21.96
CA ASP A 218 9.33 -7.40 21.62
C ASP A 218 9.81 -6.63 20.38
N ASP A 219 10.96 -5.97 20.51
CA ASP A 219 11.51 -5.14 19.43
C ASP A 219 11.96 -5.99 18.24
N THR A 220 12.40 -7.24 18.46
CA THR A 220 12.73 -8.17 17.37
C THR A 220 11.50 -8.50 16.53
N PHE A 221 10.33 -8.64 17.15
CA PHE A 221 9.09 -8.86 16.40
C PHE A 221 8.67 -7.61 15.60
N LYS A 222 8.93 -6.40 16.11
CA LYS A 222 8.69 -5.16 15.34
C LYS A 222 9.63 -5.08 14.14
N GLU A 223 10.90 -5.45 14.29
CA GLU A 223 11.87 -5.55 13.19
C GLU A 223 11.42 -6.58 12.14
N LEU A 224 10.97 -7.75 12.57
CA LEU A 224 10.39 -8.75 11.68
C LEU A 224 9.18 -8.19 10.92
N MET A 225 8.30 -7.44 11.59
CA MET A 225 7.13 -6.86 10.95
C MET A 225 7.50 -5.77 9.94
N ARG A 226 8.52 -4.96 10.23
CA ARG A 226 9.06 -3.95 9.29
C ARG A 226 9.62 -4.62 8.03
N LEU A 227 10.40 -5.69 8.19
CA LEU A 227 10.92 -6.46 7.07
C LEU A 227 9.81 -7.19 6.30
N TYR A 228 8.83 -7.79 6.98
CA TYR A 228 7.75 -8.52 6.32
C TYR A 228 6.84 -7.61 5.50
N MET A 229 6.64 -6.38 5.96
CA MET A 229 5.78 -5.39 5.29
C MET A 229 6.50 -4.55 4.24
N THR A 230 7.82 -4.74 4.10
CA THR A 230 8.66 -4.17 3.04
C THR A 230 8.85 -5.21 1.93
#